data_AF-A0A0E0DHN9-F1
#
_entry.id   AF-A0A0E0DHN9-F1
#
_cell.length_a   1.000
_cell.length_b   1.000
_cell.length_c   1.000
_cell.angle_alpha   90.00
_cell.angle_beta   90.00
_cell.angle_gamma   90.00
#
_symmetry.space_group_name_H-M   'P 1'
#
loop_
_entity.id
_entity.type
_entity.pdbx_description
1 polymer ?
#
loop_
_entity_poly.entity_id
_entity_poly.type
_entity_poly.pdbx_seq_one_letter_code
_entity_poly.pdbx_strand_id
1 'polypeptide(L)'
;MWPWLERIASACWDRVRRYALTRRDEEDGSGSGGDADDLLLWSRNLVRHAAGEFSFAVVQANDVLEDHSQVETAAAATFIGVYDGHGGAEASRFISNHLAAHLVRCFTGL
;
A
#
# COMPACT_ATOMS: atom_id res chain seq x y z
N MET A 1 24.17 -17.37 -17.33
CA MET A 1 23.09 -16.76 -16.53
C MET A 1 22.07 -17.85 -16.25
N TRP A 2 21.73 -18.11 -14.99
CA TRP A 2 20.97 -19.32 -14.59
C TRP A 2 19.47 -19.07 -14.59
N PRO A 3 18.72 -19.54 -15.61
CA PRO A 3 17.31 -19.18 -15.80
C PRO A 3 16.37 -19.72 -14.70
N TRP A 4 16.84 -20.68 -13.90
CA TRP A 4 16.07 -21.25 -12.79
C TRP A 4 16.04 -20.32 -11.56
N LEU A 5 17.10 -19.54 -11.34
CA LEU A 5 17.17 -18.55 -10.25
C LEU A 5 16.26 -17.35 -10.53
N GLU A 6 16.25 -16.89 -11.78
CA GLU A 6 15.31 -15.86 -12.24
C GLU A 6 13.85 -16.30 -12.08
N ARG A 7 13.54 -17.58 -12.33
CA ARG A 7 12.18 -18.12 -12.14
C ARG A 7 11.77 -18.21 -10.67
N ILE A 8 12.69 -18.52 -9.75
CA ILE A 8 12.40 -18.53 -8.31
C ILE A 8 12.22 -17.11 -7.80
N ALA A 9 13.11 -16.19 -8.17
CA ALA A 9 12.99 -14.77 -7.83
C ALA A 9 11.70 -14.17 -8.40
N SER A 10 11.36 -14.46 -9.67
CA SER A 10 10.11 -14.06 -10.30
C SER A 10 8.90 -14.66 -9.59
N ALA A 11 8.90 -15.95 -9.23
CA ALA A 11 7.77 -16.56 -8.53
C ALA A 11 7.54 -15.97 -7.12
N CYS A 12 8.59 -15.50 -6.45
CA CYS A 12 8.50 -14.74 -5.21
C CYS A 12 7.98 -13.30 -5.43
N TRP A 13 8.27 -12.71 -6.59
CA TRP A 13 7.92 -11.34 -6.95
C TRP A 13 6.54 -11.19 -7.62
N ASP A 14 6.10 -12.19 -8.39
CA ASP A 14 4.88 -12.22 -9.22
C ASP A 14 3.59 -12.15 -8.39
N ARG A 15 3.72 -12.24 -7.06
CA ARG A 15 2.60 -12.13 -6.13
C ARG A 15 2.78 -11.04 -5.08
N VAL A 16 3.70 -10.09 -5.28
CA VAL A 16 3.76 -8.85 -4.48
C VAL A 16 2.62 -7.95 -4.93
N ARG A 17 1.48 -8.06 -4.25
CA ARG A 17 0.41 -7.08 -4.41
C ARG A 17 0.75 -5.87 -3.57
N ARG A 18 1.10 -4.77 -4.24
CA ARG A 18 1.27 -3.46 -3.60
C ARG A 18 -0.09 -2.80 -3.51
N TYR A 19 -0.50 -2.52 -2.28
CA TYR A 19 -1.63 -1.68 -1.96
C TYR A 19 -1.06 -0.40 -1.37
N ALA A 20 -0.61 0.49 -2.24
CA ALA A 20 -0.30 1.87 -1.88
C ALA A 20 -1.52 2.69 -2.30
N LEU A 21 -2.24 3.30 -1.36
CA LEU A 21 -3.28 4.24 -1.73
C LEU A 21 -3.33 5.38 -0.74
N THR A 22 -3.19 6.59 -1.26
CA THR A 22 -3.41 7.84 -0.52
C THR A 22 -4.53 8.70 -1.11
N ARG A 23 -5.06 8.37 -2.27
CA ARG A 23 -6.39 8.80 -2.72
C ARG A 23 -6.72 8.03 -4.00
N ARG A 24 -8.00 8.03 -4.37
CA ARG A 24 -8.44 7.75 -5.73
C ARG A 24 -7.72 8.74 -6.64
N ASP A 25 -6.77 8.28 -7.45
CA ASP A 25 -6.35 9.04 -8.62
C ASP A 25 -7.62 9.33 -9.44
N GLU A 26 -7.78 10.57 -9.88
CA GLU A 26 -8.93 11.04 -10.65
C GLU A 26 -9.04 10.29 -11.98
N GLU A 27 -9.62 9.10 -11.99
CA GLU A 27 -10.08 8.44 -13.21
C GLU A 27 -11.53 7.97 -13.05
N ASP A 28 -12.33 8.46 -14.00
CA ASP A 28 -13.68 8.11 -14.39
C ASP A 28 -14.86 8.61 -13.53
N GLY A 29 -15.62 9.50 -14.17
CA GLY A 29 -16.77 10.18 -13.62
C GLY A 29 -18.09 9.41 -13.67
N SER A 30 -19.12 10.17 -13.27
CA SER A 30 -20.55 9.87 -13.22
C SER A 30 -21.04 9.08 -12.00
N GLY A 31 -21.94 9.72 -11.24
CA GLY A 31 -22.88 9.01 -10.38
C GLY A 31 -23.10 9.55 -8.97
N SER A 32 -24.01 10.53 -8.85
CA SER A 32 -25.08 10.59 -7.84
C SER A 32 -24.72 10.55 -6.33
N GLY A 33 -24.74 11.75 -5.72
CA GLY A 33 -25.43 12.04 -4.44
C GLY A 33 -25.38 11.00 -3.33
N GLY A 34 -24.21 10.80 -2.72
CA GLY A 34 -24.02 10.15 -1.42
C GLY A 34 -23.10 11.01 -0.56
N ASP A 35 -23.44 11.12 0.72
CA ASP A 35 -22.89 11.99 1.76
C ASP A 35 -21.42 12.40 1.62
N ALA A 36 -21.17 13.71 1.73
CA ALA A 36 -19.81 14.29 1.68
C ALA A 36 -18.87 13.74 2.78
N ASP A 37 -19.42 13.14 3.84
CA ASP A 37 -18.67 12.48 4.93
C ASP A 37 -17.96 11.19 4.47
N ASP A 38 -18.48 10.48 3.47
CA ASP A 38 -17.90 9.22 2.97
C ASP A 38 -16.70 9.45 2.03
N LEU A 39 -16.46 10.70 1.61
CA LEU A 39 -15.29 11.04 0.77
C LEU A 39 -13.98 11.10 1.57
N LEU A 40 -14.06 11.32 2.89
CA LEU A 40 -12.90 11.42 3.79
C LEU A 40 -12.48 10.06 4.36
N LEU A 41 -13.35 9.06 4.27
CA LEU A 41 -13.10 7.70 4.72
C LEU A 41 -12.87 6.78 3.52
N TRP A 42 -11.66 6.25 3.41
CA TRP A 42 -11.40 5.12 2.53
C TRP A 42 -11.20 3.87 3.36
N SER A 43 -11.88 2.79 3.01
CA SER A 43 -11.68 1.52 3.66
C SER A 43 -11.60 0.38 2.66
N ARG A 44 -10.91 -0.67 3.09
CA ARG A 44 -10.80 -1.93 2.40
C ARG A 44 -11.32 -3.02 3.31
N ASN A 45 -12.31 -3.74 2.79
CA ASN A 45 -12.85 -4.94 3.42
C ASN A 45 -11.75 -5.96 3.70
N LEU A 46 -12.03 -6.88 4.62
CA LEU A 46 -11.12 -7.95 5.00
C LEU A 46 -10.60 -8.73 3.77
N VAL A 47 -9.30 -8.88 3.67
CA VAL A 47 -8.59 -9.54 2.56
C VAL A 47 -7.81 -10.71 3.11
N ARG A 48 -7.93 -11.86 2.43
CA ARG A 48 -7.18 -13.07 2.75
C ARG A 48 -5.74 -12.98 2.27
N HIS A 49 -4.82 -13.43 3.12
CA HIS A 49 -3.40 -13.55 2.86
C HIS A 49 -2.84 -14.87 3.44
N ALA A 50 -1.59 -15.21 3.11
CA ALA A 50 -0.92 -16.44 3.54
C ALA A 50 -0.83 -16.59 5.08
N ALA A 51 -0.84 -15.48 5.83
CA ALA A 51 -0.75 -15.50 7.29
C ALA A 51 -2.09 -15.19 8.01
N GLY A 52 -3.21 -15.02 7.30
CA GLY A 52 -4.49 -14.67 7.90
C GLY A 52 -5.33 -13.72 7.05
N GLU A 53 -6.08 -12.82 7.70
CA GLU A 53 -6.92 -11.83 7.03
C GLU A 53 -6.62 -10.43 7.57
N PHE A 54 -6.69 -9.41 6.72
CA PHE A 54 -6.48 -8.02 7.12
C PHE A 54 -7.47 -7.08 6.43
N SER A 55 -7.94 -6.07 7.15
CA SER A 55 -8.64 -4.90 6.59
C SER A 55 -7.79 -3.66 6.82
N PHE A 56 -8.12 -2.58 6.12
CA PHE A 56 -7.39 -1.34 6.28
C PHE A 56 -8.32 -0.15 6.01
N ALA A 57 -8.14 0.95 6.72
CA ALA A 57 -8.92 2.16 6.52
C ALA A 57 -8.09 3.42 6.82
N VAL A 58 -8.42 4.51 6.15
CA VAL A 58 -7.86 5.85 6.33
C VAL A 58 -9.03 6.81 6.50
N VAL A 59 -8.97 7.64 7.53
CA VAL A 59 -9.90 8.74 7.75
C VAL A 59 -9.12 10.03 7.70
N GLN A 60 -9.46 10.91 6.76
CA GLN A 60 -8.85 12.23 6.64
C GLN A 60 -9.43 13.16 7.72
N ALA A 61 -8.59 13.60 8.65
CA ALA A 61 -8.98 14.55 9.71
C ALA A 61 -8.57 16.01 9.40
N ASN A 62 -7.51 16.21 8.59
CA ASN A 62 -6.96 17.52 8.24
C ASN A 62 -7.38 17.94 6.82
N ASP A 63 -7.28 19.22 6.50
CA ASP A 63 -7.56 19.76 5.15
C ASP A 63 -6.72 19.07 4.06
N VAL A 64 -5.48 18.71 4.41
CA VAL A 64 -4.56 17.92 3.59
C VAL A 64 -4.37 16.56 4.26
N LEU A 65 -4.53 15.48 3.49
CA LEU A 65 -4.18 14.15 3.96
C LEU A 65 -2.65 13.99 3.92
N GLU A 66 -2.02 14.18 5.07
CA GLU A 66 -0.57 14.02 5.24
C GLU A 66 -0.20 12.57 5.57
N ASP A 67 -1.15 11.77 6.03
CA ASP A 67 -0.93 10.36 6.38
C ASP A 67 -0.84 9.49 5.13
N HIS A 68 0.18 8.65 5.10
CA HIS A 68 0.37 7.66 4.05
C HIS A 68 0.40 6.25 4.64
N SER A 69 0.03 5.29 3.83
CA SER A 69 0.07 3.88 4.24
C SER A 69 0.36 2.98 3.05
N GLN A 70 0.84 1.78 3.35
CA GLN A 70 1.05 0.75 2.35
C GLN A 70 0.86 -0.64 2.93
N VAL A 71 0.38 -1.56 2.09
CA VAL A 71 0.41 -2.98 2.38
C VAL A 71 1.05 -3.70 1.20
N GLU A 72 2.11 -4.46 1.46
CA GLU A 72 2.71 -5.36 0.49
C GLU A 72 2.60 -6.79 1.00
N THR A 73 1.94 -7.64 0.22
CA THR A 73 1.73 -9.04 0.57
C THR A 73 2.58 -9.95 -0.31
N ALA A 74 3.32 -10.89 0.28
CA ALA A 74 4.06 -11.95 -0.42
C ALA A 74 3.67 -13.33 0.14
N ALA A 75 4.09 -14.43 -0.51
CA ALA A 75 3.67 -15.78 -0.08
C ALA A 75 4.10 -16.15 1.35
N ALA A 76 5.20 -15.58 1.85
CA ALA A 76 5.78 -15.92 3.15
C ALA A 76 5.79 -14.74 4.15
N ALA A 77 5.37 -13.54 3.73
CA ALA A 77 5.44 -12.35 4.55
C ALA A 77 4.41 -11.30 4.13
N THR A 78 4.06 -10.44 5.08
CA THR A 78 3.28 -9.23 4.83
C THR A 78 4.00 -8.06 5.44
N PHE A 79 4.17 -7.01 4.66
CA PHE A 79 4.65 -5.72 5.14
C PHE A 79 3.48 -4.74 5.21
N ILE A 80 3.35 -4.07 6.36
CA ILE A 80 2.35 -3.04 6.61
C ILE A 80 3.08 -1.81 7.10
N GLY A 81 2.89 -0.68 6.41
CA GLY A 81 3.43 0.62 6.79
C GLY A 81 2.30 1.62 7.04
N VAL A 82 2.39 2.35 8.15
CA VAL A 82 1.52 3.49 8.50
C VAL A 82 2.43 4.65 8.86
N TYR A 83 2.26 5.78 8.18
CA TYR A 83 3.16 6.92 8.24
C TYR A 83 2.34 8.18 8.52
N ASP A 84 2.47 8.72 9.71
CA ASP A 84 1.90 10.00 10.13
C ASP A 84 2.73 11.13 9.51
N GLY A 85 2.11 11.94 8.65
CA GLY A 85 2.77 13.06 7.99
C GLY A 85 2.59 14.36 8.77
N HIS A 86 3.59 15.25 8.72
CA HIS A 86 3.48 16.56 9.36
C HIS A 86 4.25 17.63 8.59
N GLY A 87 3.64 18.79 8.38
CA GLY A 87 4.25 19.90 7.66
C GLY A 87 4.32 19.66 6.15
N GLY A 88 3.36 18.88 5.62
CA GLY A 88 3.28 18.39 4.26
C GLY A 88 3.33 16.85 4.17
N ALA A 89 2.75 16.31 3.09
CA ALA A 89 2.70 14.87 2.82
C ALA A 89 4.00 14.29 2.21
N GLU A 90 5.00 15.12 1.92
CA GLU A 90 6.17 14.71 1.13
C GLU A 90 6.99 13.62 1.82
N ALA A 91 7.21 13.72 3.13
CA ALA A 91 8.01 12.74 3.88
C ALA A 91 7.30 11.39 4.00
N SER A 92 6.03 11.39 4.40
CA SER A 92 5.21 10.19 4.54
C SER A 92 5.01 9.51 3.18
N ARG A 93 4.81 10.28 2.10
CA ARG A 93 4.76 9.80 0.72
C ARG A 93 6.08 9.19 0.24
N PHE A 94 7.20 9.85 0.52
CA PHE A 94 8.52 9.33 0.17
C PHE A 94 8.73 7.96 0.83
N ILE A 95 8.48 7.86 2.14
CA ILE A 95 8.63 6.59 2.86
C ILE A 95 7.69 5.53 2.28
N SER A 96 6.42 5.86 2.01
CA SER A 96 5.45 4.90 1.46
C SER A 96 5.83 4.33 0.09
N ASN A 97 6.59 5.10 -0.71
CA ASN A 97 7.01 4.68 -2.04
C ASN A 97 8.32 3.89 -2.05
N HIS A 98 9.15 4.04 -1.01
CA HIS A 98 10.53 3.55 -1.03
C HIS A 98 10.84 2.48 0.03
N LEU A 99 10.19 2.50 1.21
CA LEU A 99 10.63 1.68 2.35
C LEU A 99 10.53 0.17 2.05
N ALA A 100 9.41 -0.30 1.53
CA ALA A 100 9.24 -1.73 1.26
C ALA A 100 10.26 -2.28 0.25
N ALA A 101 10.54 -1.52 -0.82
CA ALA A 101 11.56 -1.92 -1.80
C ALA A 101 12.95 -2.07 -1.15
N HIS A 102 13.31 -1.16 -0.24
CA HIS A 102 14.56 -1.27 0.52
C HIS A 102 14.55 -2.48 1.46
N LEU A 103 13.46 -2.73 2.18
CA LEU A 103 13.35 -3.89 3.06
C LEU A 103 13.45 -5.21 2.28
N VAL A 104 12.74 -5.34 1.16
CA VAL A 104 12.82 -6.51 0.30
C VAL A 104 14.26 -6.72 -0.18
N ARG A 105 14.94 -5.65 -0.61
CA ARG A 105 16.34 -5.72 -1.00
C ARG A 105 17.25 -6.18 0.14
N CYS A 106 17.08 -5.64 1.34
CA CYS A 106 17.83 -6.03 2.53
C CYS A 106 17.60 -7.51 2.92
N PHE A 107 16.36 -8.02 2.80
CA PHE A 107 16.03 -9.39 3.21
C PHE A 107 16.27 -10.44 2.13
N THR A 108 16.27 -10.06 0.85
CA THR A 108 16.52 -10.99 -0.27
C THR A 108 17.97 -10.99 -0.76
N GLY A 109 18.79 -10.03 -0.33
CA GLY A 109 20.21 -9.95 -0.68
C GLY A 109 20.47 -9.53 -2.13
N LEU A 110 19.48 -8.94 -2.80
CA LEU A 110 19.59 -8.36 -4.15
C LEU A 110 20.15 -6.93 -4.16
#